data_AF-A0A381R5Q9-F1
#
_entry.id   AF-A0A381R5Q9-F1
#
_cell.length_a   1.000
_cell.length_b   1.000
_cell.length_c   1.000
_cell.angle_alpha   90.00
_cell.angle_beta   90.00
_cell.angle_gamma   90.00
#
_symmetry.space_group_name_H-M   'P 1'
#
loop_
_entity.id
_entity.type
_entity.pdbx_description
1 polymer ?
#
loop_
_entity_poly.entity_id
_entity_poly.type
_entity_poly.pdbx_seq_one_letter_code
_entity_poly.pdbx_strand_id
1 'polypeptide(L)'
;MPGYVLDHGYTTESIYIDYKILPGTPASKFPHTKEFAEKIYDFCIENINKTSPYAHGDWVLSNILIDGDNMQIIDWDNLAVHEIKDVLEKLKSDLKSAFGEKFDEFLPGEKF
;
A
#
# COMPACT_ATOMS: atom_id res chain seq x y z
N MET A 1 -11.22 -10.74 5.94
CA MET A 1 -11.31 -9.28 5.73
C MET A 1 -12.76 -8.82 5.93
N PRO A 2 -13.14 -8.35 7.12
CA PRO A 2 -14.51 -7.90 7.40
C PRO A 2 -14.95 -6.80 6.43
N GLY A 3 -16.11 -6.96 5.79
CA GLY A 3 -16.70 -5.95 4.89
C GLY A 3 -16.15 -5.90 3.46
N TYR A 4 -15.16 -6.74 3.13
CA TYR A 4 -14.59 -6.83 1.77
C TYR A 4 -14.89 -8.15 1.05
N VAL A 5 -15.10 -9.24 1.80
CA VAL A 5 -15.60 -10.52 1.23
C VAL A 5 -17.11 -10.48 1.28
N LEU A 6 -17.75 -10.63 0.12
CA LEU A 6 -19.21 -10.60 -0.02
C LEU A 6 -19.80 -12.02 0.07
N ASP A 7 -19.14 -12.98 -0.55
CA ASP A 7 -19.50 -14.39 -0.53
C ASP A 7 -18.24 -15.26 -0.71
N HIS A 8 -18.28 -16.50 -0.27
CA HIS A 8 -17.23 -17.47 -0.53
C HIS A 8 -17.78 -18.89 -0.54
N GLY A 9 -17.18 -19.77 -1.33
CA GLY A 9 -17.60 -21.16 -1.38
C GLY A 9 -16.53 -22.07 -1.98
N TYR A 10 -16.73 -23.35 -1.79
CA TYR A 10 -15.84 -24.38 -2.32
C TYR A 10 -16.63 -25.62 -2.73
N THR A 11 -16.14 -26.30 -3.76
CA THR A 11 -16.55 -27.64 -4.20
C THR A 11 -15.32 -28.54 -4.23
N THR A 12 -15.46 -29.79 -4.67
CA THR A 12 -14.32 -30.67 -4.95
C THR A 12 -13.47 -30.20 -6.13
N GLU A 13 -14.01 -29.35 -7.01
CA GLU A 13 -13.37 -28.94 -8.27
C GLU A 13 -12.97 -27.46 -8.31
N SER A 14 -13.49 -26.64 -7.40
CA SER A 14 -13.30 -25.19 -7.44
C SER A 14 -13.44 -24.52 -6.08
N ILE A 15 -12.81 -23.35 -5.96
CA ILE A 15 -12.97 -22.42 -4.83
C ILE A 15 -13.28 -21.06 -5.45
N TYR A 16 -14.21 -20.32 -4.85
CA TYR A 16 -14.46 -18.93 -5.23
C TYR A 16 -14.50 -18.03 -3.99
N ILE A 17 -14.10 -16.78 -4.19
CA ILE A 17 -14.28 -15.71 -3.23
C ILE A 17 -14.81 -14.52 -4.04
N ASP A 18 -15.96 -14.01 -3.65
CA ASP A 18 -16.52 -12.78 -4.19
C ASP A 18 -16.11 -11.60 -3.33
N TYR A 19 -15.59 -10.56 -3.98
CA TYR A 19 -15.00 -9.40 -3.31
C TYR A 19 -15.77 -8.13 -3.65
N LYS A 20 -15.86 -7.24 -2.67
CA LYS A 20 -16.29 -5.87 -2.88
C LYS A 20 -15.28 -5.17 -3.79
N ILE A 21 -15.75 -4.74 -4.96
CA ILE A 21 -14.96 -3.90 -5.86
C ILE A 21 -14.82 -2.52 -5.25
N LEU A 22 -13.58 -2.07 -5.10
CA LEU A 22 -13.26 -0.73 -4.60
C LEU A 22 -13.00 0.21 -5.79
N PRO A 23 -13.53 1.45 -5.75
CA PRO A 23 -13.25 2.44 -6.78
C PRO A 23 -11.80 2.93 -6.69
N GLY A 24 -11.31 3.47 -7.80
CA GLY A 24 -10.02 4.13 -7.88
C GLY A 24 -9.11 3.56 -8.97
N THR A 25 -8.09 4.32 -9.29
CA THR A 25 -7.04 3.94 -10.23
C THR A 25 -5.79 3.58 -9.44
N PRO A 26 -5.10 2.46 -9.75
CA PRO A 26 -3.82 2.14 -9.13
C PRO A 26 -2.82 3.29 -9.27
N ALA A 27 -2.12 3.64 -8.18
CA ALA A 27 -1.14 4.72 -8.13
C ALA A 27 -0.03 4.54 -9.19
N SER A 28 0.28 3.29 -9.57
CA SER A 28 1.26 2.95 -10.61
C SER A 28 0.90 3.46 -12.01
N LYS A 29 -0.34 3.91 -12.23
CA LYS A 29 -0.79 4.47 -13.51
C LYS A 29 -0.66 6.00 -13.58
N PHE A 30 -0.26 6.66 -12.49
CA PHE A 30 -0.10 8.10 -12.45
C PHE A 30 1.34 8.51 -12.80
N PRO A 31 1.58 9.76 -13.24
CA PRO A 31 2.93 10.25 -13.47
C PRO A 31 3.77 10.27 -12.19
N HIS A 32 4.94 9.63 -12.21
CA HIS A 32 5.90 9.55 -11.10
C HIS A 32 6.69 10.85 -10.91
N THR A 33 5.97 11.92 -10.59
CA THR A 33 6.55 13.24 -10.24
C THR A 33 7.03 13.25 -8.80
N LYS A 34 7.85 14.26 -8.44
CA LYS A 34 8.33 14.45 -7.07
C LYS A 34 7.18 14.65 -6.09
N GLU A 35 6.25 15.53 -6.45
CA GLU A 35 5.08 15.87 -5.64
C GLU A 35 4.19 14.65 -5.41
N PHE A 36 4.08 13.78 -6.42
CA PHE A 36 3.36 12.53 -6.30
C PHE A 36 4.08 11.53 -5.38
N ALA A 37 5.40 11.40 -5.49
CA ALA A 37 6.18 10.54 -4.61
C ALA A 37 6.09 10.98 -3.14
N GLU A 38 6.15 12.28 -2.87
CA GLU A 38 5.96 12.84 -1.52
C GLU A 38 4.55 12.54 -0.98
N LYS A 39 3.50 12.75 -1.79
CA LYS A 39 2.11 12.43 -1.42
C LYS A 39 1.92 10.94 -1.08
N ILE A 40 2.51 10.05 -1.87
CA ILE A 40 2.43 8.60 -1.62
C ILE A 40 3.19 8.22 -0.35
N TYR A 41 4.39 8.78 -0.15
CA TYR A 41 5.17 8.54 1.06
C TYR A 41 4.40 8.94 2.32
N ASP A 42 3.83 10.15 2.34
CA ASP A 42 3.05 10.65 3.47
C ASP A 42 1.83 9.76 3.76
N PHE A 43 1.14 9.31 2.71
CA PHE A 43 0.04 8.35 2.84
C PHE A 43 0.48 7.02 3.46
N CYS A 44 1.61 6.46 3.02
CA CYS A 44 2.12 5.21 3.56
C CYS A 44 2.55 5.35 5.03
N ILE A 45 3.17 6.47 5.41
CA ILE A 45 3.52 6.76 6.81
C ILE A 45 2.26 6.91 7.67
N GLU A 46 1.24 7.62 7.20
CA GLU A 46 -0.04 7.72 7.90
C GLU A 46 -0.70 6.35 8.06
N ASN A 47 -0.67 5.52 7.02
CA ASN A 47 -1.19 4.15 7.05
C ASN A 47 -0.47 3.32 8.12
N ILE A 48 0.86 3.30 8.14
CA ILE A 48 1.67 2.58 9.13
C ILE A 48 1.31 3.03 10.56
N ASN A 49 1.24 4.35 10.79
CA ASN A 49 0.91 4.90 12.09
C ASN A 49 -0.50 4.52 12.55
N LYS A 50 -1.47 4.54 11.62
CA LYS A 50 -2.87 4.22 11.90
C LYS A 50 -3.12 2.74 12.18
N THR A 51 -2.37 1.85 11.54
CA THR A 51 -2.57 0.39 11.67
C THR A 51 -1.62 -0.27 12.65
N SER A 52 -0.64 0.46 13.18
CA SER A 52 0.28 -0.01 14.22
C SER A 52 -0.47 -0.71 15.37
N PRO A 53 -0.01 -1.91 15.82
CA PRO A 53 1.28 -2.53 15.50
C PRO A 53 1.27 -3.42 14.22
N TYR A 54 0.17 -3.45 13.48
CA TYR A 54 0.04 -4.28 12.28
C TYR A 54 0.45 -3.49 11.03
N ALA A 55 1.52 -3.94 10.39
CA ALA A 55 2.07 -3.33 9.19
C ALA A 55 1.52 -4.04 7.94
N HIS A 56 1.18 -3.27 6.88
CA HIS A 56 0.66 -3.82 5.63
C HIS A 56 1.62 -4.83 4.98
N GLY A 57 2.92 -4.51 5.00
CA GLY A 57 3.99 -5.37 4.49
C GLY A 57 4.29 -5.22 3.00
N ASP A 58 3.40 -4.58 2.23
CA ASP A 58 3.58 -4.34 0.79
C ASP A 58 3.00 -3.01 0.32
N TRP A 59 3.84 -1.98 0.11
CA TRP A 59 3.41 -0.62 -0.28
C TRP A 59 3.73 -0.29 -1.74
N VAL A 60 3.80 -1.29 -2.62
CA VAL A 60 3.95 -1.04 -4.05
C VAL A 60 2.76 -0.23 -4.61
N LEU A 61 3.03 0.57 -5.65
CA LEU A 61 2.02 1.49 -6.20
C LEU A 61 0.80 0.82 -6.83
N SER A 62 0.87 -0.48 -7.17
CA SER A 62 -0.31 -1.23 -7.64
C SER A 62 -1.34 -1.49 -6.53
N ASN A 63 -0.90 -1.47 -5.27
CA ASN A 63 -1.74 -1.79 -4.10
C ASN A 63 -2.38 -0.54 -3.49
N ILE A 64 -2.04 0.64 -4.00
CA ILE A 64 -2.62 1.92 -3.58
C ILE A 64 -3.60 2.38 -4.66
N LEU A 65 -4.87 2.52 -4.30
CA LEU A 65 -5.93 3.04 -5.17
C LEU A 65 -6.18 4.51 -4.88
N ILE A 66 -6.27 5.32 -5.94
CA ILE A 66 -6.58 6.76 -5.87
C ILE A 66 -7.95 7.01 -6.51
N ASP A 67 -8.86 7.59 -5.74
CA ASP A 67 -10.19 8.01 -6.17
C ASP A 67 -10.43 9.48 -5.80
N GLY A 68 -10.12 10.37 -6.75
CA GLY A 68 -10.06 11.82 -6.50
C GLY A 68 -9.01 12.16 -5.45
N ASP A 69 -9.44 12.75 -4.34
CA ASP A 69 -8.58 13.09 -3.21
C ASP A 69 -8.41 11.94 -2.21
N ASN A 70 -9.16 10.85 -2.36
CA ASN A 70 -9.09 9.71 -1.47
C ASN A 70 -8.03 8.71 -1.93
N MET A 71 -7.28 8.19 -0.97
CA MET A 71 -6.33 7.08 -1.17
C MET A 71 -6.68 5.94 -0.23
N GLN A 72 -6.60 4.72 -0.72
CA GLN A 72 -6.81 3.50 0.06
C GLN A 72 -5.85 2.41 -0.39
N ILE A 73 -5.53 1.49 0.54
CA ILE A 73 -4.60 0.39 0.28
C ILE A 73 -5.37 -0.95 0.27
N ILE A 74 -5.06 -1.78 -0.72
CA ILE A 74 -5.57 -3.13 -0.90
C ILE A 74 -4.43 -4.14 -0.76
N ASP A 75 -4.76 -5.43 -0.83
CA ASP A 75 -3.77 -6.53 -0.79
C ASP A 75 -3.08 -6.71 0.57
N TRP A 76 -3.92 -6.93 1.59
CA TRP A 76 -3.51 -7.08 2.99
C TRP A 76 -3.00 -8.49 3.35
N ASP A 77 -2.50 -9.27 2.39
CA ASP A 77 -2.07 -10.65 2.63
C ASP A 77 -0.70 -10.75 3.34
N ASN A 78 0.12 -9.69 3.26
CA ASN A 78 1.40 -9.54 3.96
C ASN A 78 1.29 -8.91 5.37
N LEU A 79 0.09 -8.82 5.93
CA LEU A 79 -0.17 -8.20 7.22
C LEU A 79 0.56 -8.92 8.36
N ALA A 80 1.43 -8.22 9.08
CA ALA A 80 2.20 -8.78 10.19
C ALA A 80 2.64 -7.73 11.21
N VAL A 81 3.08 -8.19 12.39
CA VAL A 81 3.68 -7.35 13.44
C VAL A 81 5.19 -7.42 13.29
N HIS A 82 5.82 -6.26 13.12
CA HIS A 82 7.27 -6.11 12.93
C HIS A 82 7.79 -4.93 13.75
N GLU A 83 9.10 -4.91 14.00
CA GLU A 83 9.76 -3.73 14.55
C GLU A 83 9.63 -2.55 13.57
N ILE A 84 9.42 -1.35 14.09
CA ILE A 84 9.17 -0.16 13.25
C ILE A 84 10.30 0.09 12.26
N LYS A 85 11.54 -0.25 12.63
CA LYS A 85 12.70 -0.15 11.75
C LYS A 85 12.53 -1.02 10.49
N ASP A 86 12.14 -2.28 10.67
CA ASP A 86 11.97 -3.23 9.55
C ASP A 86 10.81 -2.79 8.64
N VAL A 87 9.75 -2.24 9.24
CA VAL A 87 8.61 -1.67 8.51
C VAL A 87 9.05 -0.51 7.61
N LEU A 88 9.82 0.44 8.16
CA LEU A 88 10.30 1.60 7.41
C LEU A 88 11.33 1.21 6.34
N GLU A 89 12.18 0.21 6.59
CA GLU A 89 13.11 -0.33 5.60
C GLU A 89 12.35 -1.00 4.44
N LYS A 90 11.30 -1.79 4.71
CA LYS A 90 10.44 -2.38 3.67
C LYS A 90 9.72 -1.30 2.86
N LEU A 91 9.13 -0.31 3.52
CA LEU A 91 8.49 0.82 2.84
C LEU A 91 9.46 1.50 1.86
N LYS A 92 10.68 1.81 2.33
CA LYS A 92 11.71 2.42 1.49
C LYS A 92 12.07 1.55 0.29
N SER A 93 12.18 0.24 0.49
CA SER A 93 12.46 -0.73 -0.59
C SER A 93 11.36 -0.70 -1.67
N ASP A 94 10.09 -0.75 -1.26
CA ASP A 94 8.95 -0.77 -2.19
C ASP A 94 8.85 0.50 -3.01
N LEU A 95 8.97 1.66 -2.33
CA LEU A 95 8.87 2.95 -3.01
C LEU A 95 10.09 3.23 -3.90
N LYS A 96 11.29 2.77 -3.52
CA LYS A 96 12.47 2.85 -4.39
C LYS A 96 12.33 1.97 -5.64
N SER A 97 11.73 0.79 -5.52
CA SER A 97 11.40 -0.06 -6.66
C SER A 97 10.44 0.63 -7.64
N ALA A 98 9.46 1.38 -7.10
CA ALA A 98 8.43 2.03 -7.92
C ALA A 98 8.85 3.37 -8.53
N PHE A 99 9.57 4.21 -7.78
CA PHE A 99 9.98 5.56 -8.20
C PHE A 99 11.42 5.60 -8.76
N GLY A 100 12.16 4.50 -8.68
CA GLY A 100 13.54 4.39 -9.15
C GLY A 100 14.56 5.05 -8.23
N GLU A 101 15.80 5.14 -8.70
CA GLU A 101 16.94 5.64 -7.90
C GLU A 101 16.79 7.09 -7.42
N LYS A 102 15.97 7.89 -8.11
CA LYS A 102 15.67 9.28 -7.73
C LYS A 102 14.75 9.39 -6.51
N PHE A 103 14.19 8.28 -6.03
CA PHE A 103 13.36 8.28 -4.82
C PHE A 103 14.11 8.81 -3.59
N ASP A 104 15.41 8.52 -3.47
CA ASP A 104 16.24 9.04 -2.37
C ASP A 104 16.38 10.58 -2.43
N GLU A 105 16.17 11.22 -3.59
CA GLU A 105 16.13 12.69 -3.75
C GLU A 105 14.81 13.32 -3.29
N PHE A 106 13.76 12.49 -3.15
CA PHE A 106 12.41 12.91 -2.77
C PHE A 106 12.13 12.77 -1.28
N LEU A 107 12.90 11.94 -0.57
CA LEU A 107 12.74 11.77 0.87
C LEU A 107 13.19 13.05 1.60
N PRO A 108 12.29 13.78 2.28
CA PRO A 108 12.70 14.89 3.13
C PRO A 108 13.64 14.33 4.20
N GLY A 109 14.77 15.01 4.41
CA GLY A 109 15.83 14.57 5.31
C GLY A 109 15.30 14.01 6.63
N GLU A 110 15.80 12.81 6.97
CA GLU A 110 15.44 11.95 8.10
C GLU A 110 14.81 12.70 9.29
N LYS A 111 13.50 12.54 9.47
CA LYS A 111 12.83 12.77 10.75
C LYS A 111 12.46 11.41 11.33
N PHE A 112 13.40 10.79 12.03
CA PHE A 112 13.13 9.72 12.98
C PHE A 112 12.91 10.32 14.37
#